data_AF-A0A6G7YB65-F1
#
_entry.id   AF-A0A6G7YB65-F1
#
_cell.length_a   1.000
_cell.length_b   1.000
_cell.length_c   1.000
_cell.angle_alpha   90.00
_cell.angle_beta   90.00
_cell.angle_gamma   90.00
#
_symmetry.space_group_name_H-M   'P 1'
#
loop_
_entity.id
_entity.type
_entity.pdbx_description
1 polymer ?
#
loop_
_entity_poly.entity_id
_entity_poly.type
_entity_poly.pdbx_seq_one_letter_code
_entity_poly.pdbx_strand_id
1 'polypeptide(L)'
;MHRWSAANSYGQGVHQAVALLRAAAHTQPAAEVLPVTQRALATALKAIARADDSSGIIGDAIKDLLALHADLTNAAPPPPARLVAWMIDFQFDGVVDYFTLDPAAYGPALGDRGMALYKTRLAEIAASVGPAPTEAEEHALWLQRTADPTGWEQQAGLRHARFVLECNAQRLAVWDRDLDAIITTHARDRKVAAWLEDTAEAFAEIGETDLAIDWARQATFFDRGHQSVHAARLWCRLLAEHRPAEELTARLAVFDRWPTATHADGVRAAAGQAWPEHRERVMDALNQRPAEAVSFALHSLDDVELAWELAHSLGLDEPGLWGTLADRYEKVDPLAVVPIHTRQVLDHLEHADAQHYRAAARKLAHLRALTRDTEVADGVDALVADLREAHRRRPRLQQEFTRAGLP
;
A
#
# COMPACT_ATOMS: atom_id res chain seq x y z
N MET A 1 -17.00 -14.39 16.73
CA MET A 1 -16.72 -13.53 15.56
C MET A 1 -16.48 -12.12 16.09
N HIS A 2 -15.22 -11.78 16.41
CA HIS A 2 -14.87 -10.46 16.92
C HIS A 2 -15.12 -9.45 15.79
N ARG A 3 -15.90 -8.40 16.08
CA ARG A 3 -16.32 -7.40 15.09
C ARG A 3 -15.07 -6.67 14.57
N TRP A 4 -14.94 -6.54 13.25
CA TRP A 4 -13.87 -5.83 12.54
C TRP A 4 -13.45 -4.49 13.21
N SER A 5 -14.41 -3.73 13.76
CA SER A 5 -14.13 -2.50 14.51
C SER A 5 -13.30 -2.70 15.78
N ALA A 6 -13.49 -3.80 16.50
CA ALA A 6 -12.74 -4.11 17.72
C ALA A 6 -11.30 -4.53 17.41
N ALA A 7 -11.07 -5.25 16.31
CA ALA A 7 -9.72 -5.56 15.82
C ALA A 7 -8.97 -4.27 15.46
N ASN A 8 -9.62 -3.35 14.74
CA ASN A 8 -9.02 -2.06 14.39
C ASN A 8 -8.69 -1.20 15.62
N SER A 9 -9.61 -1.11 16.59
CA SER A 9 -9.35 -0.38 17.83
C SER A 9 -8.21 -1.00 18.65
N TYR A 10 -8.11 -2.33 18.68
CA TYR A 10 -6.98 -3.01 19.28
C TYR A 10 -5.67 -2.68 18.56
N GLY A 11 -5.62 -2.80 17.22
CA GLY A 11 -4.44 -2.48 16.41
C GLY A 11 -3.96 -1.05 16.58
N GLN A 12 -4.88 -0.07 16.64
CA GLN A 12 -4.54 1.32 16.98
C GLN A 12 -3.85 1.43 18.34
N GLY A 13 -4.34 0.70 19.35
CA GLY A 13 -3.70 0.61 20.66
C GLY A 13 -2.31 -0.01 20.63
N VAL A 14 -2.10 -1.05 19.80
CA VAL A 14 -0.77 -1.65 19.62
C VAL A 14 0.19 -0.65 18.97
N HIS A 15 -0.22 0.07 17.92
CA HIS A 15 0.62 1.12 17.31
C HIS A 15 0.99 2.24 18.29
N GLN A 16 0.07 2.65 19.16
CA GLN A 16 0.39 3.60 20.24
C GLN A 16 1.42 3.02 21.21
N ALA A 17 1.28 1.75 21.59
CA ALA A 17 2.27 1.06 22.42
C ALA A 17 3.64 0.96 21.74
N VAL A 18 3.68 0.65 20.44
CA VAL A 18 4.92 0.67 19.62
C VAL A 18 5.57 2.04 19.67
N ALA A 19 4.81 3.11 19.45
CA ALA A 19 5.33 4.48 19.48
C ALA A 19 5.94 4.83 20.85
N LEU A 20 5.28 4.43 21.94
CA LEU A 20 5.81 4.60 23.31
C LEU A 20 7.09 3.79 23.54
N LEU A 21 7.14 2.54 23.07
CA LEU A 21 8.34 1.70 23.20
C LEU A 21 9.52 2.23 22.38
N ARG A 22 9.27 2.74 21.17
CA ARG A 22 10.30 3.42 20.37
C ARG A 22 10.82 4.67 21.07
N ALA A 23 9.93 5.51 21.61
CA ALA A 23 10.34 6.67 22.41
C ALA A 23 11.14 6.28 23.66
N ALA A 24 10.76 5.19 24.34
CA ALA A 24 11.50 4.64 25.47
C ALA A 24 12.88 4.12 25.05
N ALA A 25 13.01 3.45 23.90
CA ALA A 25 14.28 2.95 23.38
C ALA A 25 15.32 4.07 23.12
N HIS A 26 14.87 5.32 22.91
CA HIS A 26 15.76 6.48 22.79
C HIS A 26 16.21 7.08 24.12
N THR A 27 15.52 6.79 25.22
CA THR A 27 15.70 7.47 26.52
C THR A 27 16.05 6.53 27.67
N GLN A 28 15.83 5.23 27.51
CA GLN A 28 16.03 4.20 28.53
C GLN A 28 17.02 3.14 28.03
N PRO A 29 17.71 2.41 28.93
CA PRO A 29 18.58 1.31 28.53
C PRO A 29 17.82 0.23 27.75
N ALA A 30 18.38 -0.22 26.62
CA ALA A 30 17.74 -1.25 25.78
C ALA A 30 17.40 -2.55 26.55
N ALA A 31 18.23 -2.92 27.53
CA ALA A 31 18.00 -4.07 28.40
C ALA A 31 16.73 -3.96 29.27
N GLU A 32 16.25 -2.74 29.55
CA GLU A 32 15.01 -2.50 30.30
C GLU A 32 13.78 -2.48 29.37
N VAL A 33 13.94 -1.98 28.15
CA VAL A 33 12.86 -1.90 27.16
C VAL A 33 12.58 -3.26 26.50
N LEU A 34 13.62 -4.04 26.23
CA LEU A 34 13.54 -5.33 25.51
C LEU A 34 12.50 -6.31 26.11
N PRO A 35 12.46 -6.57 27.44
CA PRO A 35 11.46 -7.47 28.01
C PRO A 35 10.01 -6.96 27.84
N VAL A 36 9.81 -5.64 27.83
CA VAL A 36 8.48 -5.05 27.61
C VAL A 36 8.07 -5.22 26.16
N THR A 37 8.98 -4.99 25.20
CA THR A 37 8.77 -5.24 23.78
C THR A 37 8.45 -6.71 23.50
N GLN A 38 9.20 -7.64 24.10
CA GLN A 38 8.95 -9.09 23.97
C GLN A 38 7.56 -9.48 24.48
N ARG A 39 7.13 -8.89 25.62
CA ARG A 39 5.80 -9.14 26.16
C ARG A 39 4.70 -8.53 25.28
N ALA A 40 4.91 -7.33 24.75
CA ALA A 40 3.98 -6.69 23.81
C ALA A 40 3.83 -7.54 22.54
N LEU A 41 4.94 -8.01 21.98
CA LEU A 41 4.98 -8.90 20.82
C LEU A 41 4.22 -10.21 21.10
N ALA A 42 4.53 -10.90 22.20
CA ALA A 42 3.85 -12.14 22.57
C ALA A 42 2.32 -11.96 22.75
N THR A 43 1.89 -10.83 23.32
CA THR A 43 0.46 -10.52 23.46
C THR A 43 -0.18 -10.21 22.11
N ALA A 44 0.48 -9.42 21.25
CA ALA A 44 -0.03 -9.07 19.93
C ALA A 44 -0.18 -10.31 19.03
N LEU A 45 0.80 -11.21 19.02
CA LEU A 45 0.76 -12.48 18.28
C LEU A 45 -0.43 -13.36 18.71
N LYS A 46 -0.70 -13.43 20.02
CA LYS A 46 -1.88 -14.15 20.55
C LYS A 46 -3.20 -13.50 20.17
N ALA A 47 -3.22 -12.18 20.05
CA ALA A 47 -4.42 -11.43 19.68
C ALA A 47 -4.74 -11.61 18.20
N ILE A 48 -3.75 -11.44 17.32
CA ILE A 48 -3.94 -11.55 15.86
C ILE A 48 -4.36 -12.97 15.44
N ALA A 49 -3.88 -14.02 16.13
CA ALA A 49 -4.31 -15.40 15.90
C ALA A 49 -5.83 -15.64 16.07
N ARG A 50 -6.56 -14.68 16.68
CA ARG A 50 -8.00 -14.77 16.96
C ARG A 50 -8.79 -13.58 16.42
N ALA A 51 -8.13 -12.64 15.76
CA ALA A 51 -8.72 -11.40 15.27
C ALA A 51 -8.91 -11.46 13.76
N ASP A 52 -9.97 -10.80 13.28
CA ASP A 52 -10.12 -10.48 11.86
C ASP A 52 -9.29 -9.23 11.56
N ASP A 53 -8.02 -9.44 11.21
CA ASP A 53 -7.08 -8.39 10.84
C ASP A 53 -7.02 -8.19 9.31
N SER A 54 -8.15 -8.33 8.62
CA SER A 54 -8.22 -8.10 7.16
C SER A 54 -7.79 -6.68 6.74
N SER A 55 -7.76 -5.72 7.68
CA SER A 55 -7.21 -4.38 7.46
C SER A 55 -5.67 -4.32 7.55
N GLY A 56 -5.02 -5.34 8.11
CA GLY A 56 -3.57 -5.44 8.30
C GLY A 56 -3.00 -4.64 9.48
N ILE A 57 -3.84 -3.93 10.24
CA ILE A 57 -3.38 -2.97 11.26
C ILE A 57 -2.68 -3.65 12.44
N ILE A 58 -3.13 -4.83 12.88
CA ILE A 58 -2.44 -5.55 13.95
C ILE A 58 -1.14 -6.15 13.40
N GLY A 59 -1.17 -6.67 12.17
CA GLY A 59 -0.02 -7.23 11.48
C GLY A 59 1.10 -6.22 11.29
N ASP A 60 0.79 -5.00 10.88
CA ASP A 60 1.78 -3.94 10.72
C ASP A 60 2.39 -3.51 12.06
N ALA A 61 1.59 -3.42 13.12
CA ALA A 61 2.11 -3.16 14.46
C ALA A 61 3.03 -4.30 14.97
N ILE A 62 2.76 -5.56 14.62
CA ILE A 62 3.64 -6.70 14.94
C ILE A 62 4.96 -6.60 14.18
N LYS A 63 4.94 -6.25 12.88
CA LYS A 63 6.17 -6.00 12.11
C LYS A 63 7.01 -4.90 12.75
N ASP A 64 6.37 -3.82 13.20
CA ASP A 64 7.06 -2.74 13.92
C ASP A 64 7.66 -3.19 15.26
N LEU A 65 6.99 -4.09 15.99
CA LEU A 65 7.52 -4.69 17.21
C LEU A 65 8.71 -5.62 16.94
N LEU A 66 8.68 -6.36 15.83
CA LEU A 66 9.79 -7.23 15.40
C LEU A 66 11.02 -6.42 15.00
N ALA A 67 10.83 -5.32 14.26
CA ALA A 67 11.91 -4.39 13.94
C ALA A 67 12.52 -3.78 15.20
N LEU A 68 11.67 -3.28 16.13
CA LEU A 68 12.14 -2.75 17.41
C LEU A 68 12.84 -3.82 18.26
N HIS A 69 12.36 -5.06 18.22
CA HIS A 69 13.02 -6.17 18.91
C HIS A 69 14.43 -6.40 18.37
N ALA A 70 14.63 -6.42 17.05
CA ALA A 70 15.95 -6.52 16.44
C ALA A 70 16.87 -5.38 16.90
N ASP A 71 16.42 -4.12 16.82
CA ASP A 71 17.17 -2.94 17.26
C ASP A 71 17.61 -3.04 18.73
N LEU A 72 16.66 -3.40 19.62
CA LEU A 72 16.92 -3.54 21.04
C LEU A 72 17.88 -4.70 21.35
N THR A 73 17.77 -5.82 20.63
CA THR A 73 18.73 -6.92 20.77
C THR A 73 20.12 -6.53 20.26
N ASN A 74 20.24 -5.71 19.22
CA ASN A 74 21.53 -5.20 18.78
C ASN A 74 22.15 -4.23 19.81
N ALA A 75 21.32 -3.41 20.45
CA ALA A 75 21.77 -2.45 21.47
C ALA A 75 22.11 -3.11 22.82
N ALA A 76 21.43 -4.20 23.18
CA ALA A 76 21.72 -5.01 24.37
C ALA A 76 21.73 -6.52 24.02
N PRO A 77 22.81 -7.01 23.40
CA PRO A 77 22.89 -8.37 22.89
C PRO A 77 22.67 -9.44 23.97
N PRO A 78 21.64 -10.29 23.85
CA PRO A 78 21.56 -11.51 24.65
C PRO A 78 22.65 -12.50 24.21
N PRO A 79 22.92 -13.57 24.98
CA PRO A 79 23.81 -14.63 24.53
C PRO A 79 23.37 -15.18 23.16
N PRO A 80 24.25 -15.27 22.15
CA PRO A 80 23.84 -15.61 20.77
C PRO A 80 23.07 -16.93 20.66
N ALA A 81 23.44 -17.94 21.45
CA ALA A 81 22.72 -19.22 21.47
C ALA A 81 21.25 -19.08 21.93
N ARG A 82 20.97 -18.17 22.87
CA ARG A 82 19.60 -17.90 23.33
C ARG A 82 18.80 -17.14 22.28
N LEU A 83 19.44 -16.20 21.57
CA LEU A 83 18.80 -15.48 20.47
C LEU A 83 18.46 -16.43 19.32
N VAL A 84 19.43 -17.25 18.89
CA VAL A 84 19.20 -18.29 17.87
C VAL A 84 18.06 -19.21 18.24
N ALA A 85 18.03 -19.71 19.49
CA ALA A 85 16.95 -20.57 19.95
C ALA A 85 15.58 -19.87 19.84
N TRP A 86 15.49 -18.60 20.25
CA TRP A 86 14.26 -17.82 20.11
C TRP A 86 13.88 -17.58 18.64
N MET A 87 14.83 -17.28 17.77
CA MET A 87 14.56 -17.05 16.34
C MET A 87 14.05 -18.30 15.64
N ILE A 88 14.58 -19.48 16.01
CA ILE A 88 14.10 -20.77 15.47
C ILE A 88 12.68 -21.06 15.99
N ASP A 89 12.47 -20.96 17.31
CA ASP A 89 11.16 -21.17 17.94
C ASP A 89 10.09 -20.23 17.34
N PHE A 90 10.42 -18.95 17.18
CA PHE A 90 9.50 -17.97 16.60
C PHE A 90 9.04 -18.33 15.18
N GLN A 91 9.96 -18.78 14.32
CA GLN A 91 9.64 -19.00 12.91
C GLN A 91 9.04 -20.38 12.61
N PHE A 92 9.44 -21.42 13.35
CA PHE A 92 9.05 -22.81 13.06
C PHE A 92 8.02 -23.36 14.05
N ASP A 93 8.03 -22.89 15.29
CA ASP A 93 7.16 -23.37 16.38
C ASP A 93 6.23 -22.26 16.91
N GLY A 94 6.14 -21.14 16.18
CA GLY A 94 5.42 -19.94 16.57
C GLY A 94 3.91 -20.12 16.68
N VAL A 95 3.25 -19.19 17.40
CA VAL A 95 1.78 -19.16 17.57
C VAL A 95 1.05 -18.90 16.25
N VAL A 96 1.73 -18.28 15.29
CA VAL A 96 1.24 -17.89 13.96
C VAL A 96 2.33 -18.13 12.93
N ASP A 97 1.95 -18.36 11.68
CA ASP A 97 2.81 -18.82 10.59
C ASP A 97 3.03 -17.76 9.47
N TYR A 98 2.46 -16.56 9.58
CA TYR A 98 2.55 -15.53 8.54
C TYR A 98 3.55 -14.39 8.85
N PHE A 99 4.40 -14.52 9.87
CA PHE A 99 5.53 -13.62 10.11
C PHE A 99 6.86 -14.36 9.99
N THR A 100 7.82 -13.73 9.34
CA THR A 100 9.21 -14.19 9.24
C THR A 100 10.13 -13.18 9.92
N LEU A 101 11.29 -13.65 10.37
CA LEU A 101 12.34 -12.78 10.87
C LEU A 101 13.32 -12.48 9.75
N ASP A 102 13.84 -11.25 9.74
CA ASP A 102 15.01 -10.93 8.94
C ASP A 102 16.28 -11.25 9.75
N PRO A 103 17.01 -12.36 9.46
CA PRO A 103 18.25 -12.67 10.17
C PRO A 103 19.34 -11.61 9.99
N ALA A 104 19.35 -10.84 8.89
CA ALA A 104 20.32 -9.77 8.69
C ALA A 104 20.14 -8.66 9.73
N ALA A 105 18.90 -8.35 10.11
CA ALA A 105 18.59 -7.36 11.14
C ALA A 105 19.12 -7.75 12.54
N TYR A 106 19.33 -9.04 12.82
CA TYR A 106 19.91 -9.53 14.07
C TYR A 106 21.43 -9.74 14.00
N GLY A 107 22.03 -9.50 12.83
CA GLY A 107 23.44 -9.78 12.56
C GLY A 107 24.42 -9.21 13.59
N PRO A 108 24.31 -7.93 14.01
CA PRO A 108 25.19 -7.36 15.04
C PRO A 108 25.11 -8.07 16.40
N ALA A 109 23.90 -8.44 16.86
CA ALA A 109 23.71 -9.18 18.12
C ALA A 109 24.22 -10.63 18.04
N LEU A 110 24.06 -11.27 16.87
CA LEU A 110 24.49 -12.65 16.64
C LEU A 110 26.02 -12.76 16.50
N GLY A 111 26.63 -11.81 15.79
CA GLY A 111 28.02 -11.91 15.30
C GLY A 111 28.26 -13.18 14.48
N ASP A 112 29.52 -13.40 14.09
CA ASP A 112 29.88 -14.54 13.23
C ASP A 112 29.49 -15.89 13.84
N ARG A 113 29.68 -16.04 15.15
CA ARG A 113 29.39 -17.30 15.86
C ARG A 113 27.88 -17.57 15.95
N GLY A 114 27.08 -16.56 16.27
CA GLY A 114 25.62 -16.68 16.32
C GLY A 114 25.05 -16.94 14.94
N MET A 115 25.57 -16.25 13.92
CA MET A 115 25.13 -16.43 12.54
C MET A 115 25.47 -17.83 12.01
N ALA A 116 26.68 -18.32 12.27
CA ALA A 116 27.07 -19.69 11.92
C ALA A 116 26.16 -20.72 12.62
N LEU A 117 25.88 -20.54 13.91
CA LEU A 117 24.96 -21.41 14.65
C LEU A 117 23.54 -21.38 14.05
N TYR A 118 23.05 -20.19 13.68
CA TYR A 118 21.74 -20.03 13.06
C TYR A 118 21.65 -20.79 11.73
N LYS A 119 22.64 -20.61 10.85
CA LYS A 119 22.75 -21.36 9.58
C LYS A 119 22.78 -22.86 9.80
N THR A 120 23.52 -23.35 10.81
CA THR A 120 23.52 -24.79 11.17
C THR A 120 22.14 -25.27 11.57
N ARG A 121 21.41 -24.53 12.41
CA ARG A 121 20.03 -24.90 12.80
C ARG A 121 19.07 -24.93 11.62
N LEU A 122 19.15 -23.96 10.71
CA LEU A 122 18.35 -23.96 9.49
C LEU A 122 18.68 -25.16 8.59
N ALA A 123 19.94 -25.55 8.47
CA ALA A 123 20.35 -26.74 7.71
C ALA A 123 19.82 -28.05 8.32
N GLU A 124 19.83 -28.16 9.66
CA GLU A 124 19.23 -29.30 10.38
C GLU A 124 17.72 -29.41 10.10
N ILE A 125 17.01 -28.27 10.09
CA ILE A 125 15.57 -28.22 9.76
C ILE A 125 15.33 -28.54 8.28
N ALA A 126 16.13 -28.00 7.37
CA ALA A 126 16.01 -28.32 5.95
C ALA A 126 16.18 -29.82 5.68
N ALA A 127 17.11 -30.48 6.38
CA ALA A 127 17.32 -31.93 6.28
C ALA A 127 16.13 -32.74 6.81
N SER A 128 15.42 -32.25 7.85
CA SER A 128 14.24 -32.94 8.38
C SER A 128 12.98 -32.73 7.54
N VAL A 129 12.83 -31.56 6.92
CA VAL A 129 11.67 -31.19 6.08
C VAL A 129 11.73 -31.84 4.69
N GLY A 130 12.94 -32.02 4.16
CA GLY A 130 13.16 -32.62 2.84
C GLY A 130 12.68 -31.75 1.67
N PRO A 131 12.86 -32.22 0.42
CA PRO A 131 12.54 -31.46 -0.78
C PRO A 131 11.04 -31.17 -0.90
N ALA A 132 10.69 -30.13 -1.67
CA ALA A 132 9.31 -29.87 -2.02
C ALA A 132 8.73 -31.04 -2.84
N PRO A 133 7.47 -31.42 -2.60
CA PRO A 133 6.76 -32.36 -3.46
C PRO A 133 6.65 -31.80 -4.88
N THR A 134 6.58 -32.69 -5.85
CA THR A 134 6.19 -32.36 -7.23
C THR A 134 4.72 -31.92 -7.29
N GLU A 135 4.34 -31.20 -8.35
CA GLU A 135 2.93 -30.80 -8.56
C GLU A 135 1.96 -32.01 -8.56
N ALA A 136 2.40 -33.15 -9.09
CA ALA A 136 1.61 -34.38 -9.10
C ALA A 136 1.40 -34.93 -7.69
N GLU A 137 2.44 -34.91 -6.84
CA GLU A 137 2.35 -35.32 -5.44
C GLU A 137 1.49 -34.35 -4.63
N GLU A 138 1.61 -33.03 -4.85
CA GLU A 138 0.74 -32.05 -4.22
C GLU A 138 -0.73 -32.24 -4.60
N HIS A 139 -1.00 -32.49 -5.89
CA HIS A 139 -2.35 -32.75 -6.36
C HIS A 139 -2.94 -34.02 -5.73
N ALA A 140 -2.15 -35.09 -5.63
CA ALA A 140 -2.56 -36.32 -4.96
C ALA A 140 -2.89 -36.10 -3.47
N LEU A 141 -2.07 -35.33 -2.75
CA LEU A 141 -2.30 -34.95 -1.36
C LEU A 141 -3.57 -34.10 -1.21
N TRP A 142 -3.80 -33.15 -2.11
CA TRP A 142 -5.01 -32.32 -2.11
C TRP A 142 -6.27 -33.18 -2.29
N LEU A 143 -6.24 -34.18 -3.17
CA LEU A 143 -7.36 -35.12 -3.36
C LEU A 143 -7.63 -35.97 -2.11
N GLN A 144 -6.60 -36.30 -1.34
CA GLN A 144 -6.71 -37.14 -0.13
C GLN A 144 -7.03 -36.35 1.15
N ARG A 145 -7.04 -35.00 1.12
CA ARG A 145 -7.19 -34.14 2.31
C ARG A 145 -8.38 -34.45 3.22
N THR A 146 -9.48 -34.95 2.66
CA THR A 146 -10.68 -35.32 3.43
C THR A 146 -10.61 -36.72 4.01
N ALA A 147 -9.85 -37.62 3.38
CA ALA A 147 -9.67 -39.00 3.81
C ALA A 147 -8.53 -39.15 4.83
N ASP A 148 -7.50 -38.31 4.74
CA ASP A 148 -6.40 -38.20 5.70
C ASP A 148 -6.16 -36.74 6.11
N PRO A 149 -6.98 -36.20 7.05
CA PRO A 149 -6.80 -34.84 7.55
C PRO A 149 -5.45 -34.64 8.26
N THR A 150 -4.96 -35.65 8.98
CA THR A 150 -3.70 -35.57 9.74
C THR A 150 -2.50 -35.46 8.80
N GLY A 151 -2.45 -36.28 7.75
CA GLY A 151 -1.40 -36.18 6.72
C GLY A 151 -1.44 -34.84 5.97
N TRP A 152 -2.65 -34.30 5.73
CA TRP A 152 -2.80 -32.97 5.14
C TRP A 152 -2.29 -31.84 6.04
N GLU A 153 -2.59 -31.88 7.34
CA GLU A 153 -2.08 -30.92 8.34
C GLU A 153 -0.55 -31.01 8.46
N GLN A 154 0.01 -32.22 8.51
CA GLN A 154 1.46 -32.42 8.52
C GLN A 154 2.11 -31.80 7.28
N GLN A 155 1.53 -32.00 6.10
CA GLN A 155 2.06 -31.39 4.88
C GLN A 155 1.93 -29.87 4.88
N ALA A 156 0.87 -29.32 5.48
CA ALA A 156 0.76 -27.87 5.66
C ALA A 156 1.90 -27.29 6.50
N GLY A 157 2.24 -27.96 7.61
CA GLY A 157 3.39 -27.60 8.44
C GLY A 157 4.72 -27.68 7.67
N LEU A 158 4.92 -28.72 6.86
CA LEU A 158 6.11 -28.84 6.02
C LEU A 158 6.19 -27.76 4.93
N ARG A 159 5.06 -27.38 4.33
CA ARG A 159 5.00 -26.26 3.37
C ARG A 159 5.41 -24.94 4.04
N HIS A 160 4.88 -24.67 5.23
CA HIS A 160 5.28 -23.50 6.01
C HIS A 160 6.78 -23.50 6.32
N ALA A 161 7.31 -24.62 6.81
CA ALA A 161 8.74 -24.73 7.10
C ALA A 161 9.63 -24.49 5.87
N ARG A 162 9.24 -24.99 4.68
CA ARG A 162 9.95 -24.70 3.41
C ARG A 162 9.91 -23.22 3.05
N PHE A 163 8.73 -22.59 3.17
CA PHE A 163 8.59 -21.16 2.94
C PHE A 163 9.49 -20.33 3.86
N VAL A 164 9.52 -20.65 5.16
CA VAL A 164 10.41 -19.99 6.13
C VAL A 164 11.88 -20.19 5.76
N LEU A 165 12.27 -21.38 5.33
CA LEU A 165 13.64 -21.66 4.87
C LEU A 165 14.00 -20.83 3.62
N GLU A 166 13.07 -20.67 2.67
CA GLU A 166 13.26 -19.80 1.50
C GLU A 166 13.45 -18.34 1.90
N CYS A 167 12.61 -17.80 2.80
CA CYS A 167 12.77 -16.43 3.31
C CYS A 167 14.12 -16.23 4.02
N ASN A 168 14.56 -17.22 4.80
CA ASN A 168 15.85 -17.16 5.46
C ASN A 168 17.02 -17.24 4.47
N ALA A 169 16.91 -18.09 3.43
CA ALA A 169 17.95 -18.17 2.39
C ALA A 169 18.12 -16.83 1.66
N GLN A 170 17.01 -16.15 1.34
CA GLN A 170 17.04 -14.81 0.74
C GLN A 170 17.80 -13.81 1.61
N ARG A 171 17.40 -13.68 2.88
CA ARG A 171 18.00 -12.70 3.79
C ARG A 171 19.44 -13.04 4.18
N LEU A 172 19.79 -14.33 4.26
CA LEU A 172 21.18 -14.75 4.50
C LEU A 172 22.08 -14.47 3.29
N ALA A 173 21.57 -14.57 2.06
CA ALA A 173 22.32 -14.17 0.87
C ALA A 173 22.65 -12.66 0.89
N VAL A 174 21.71 -11.82 1.32
CA VAL A 174 21.92 -10.39 1.56
C VAL A 174 22.95 -10.15 2.66
N TRP A 175 22.81 -10.82 3.80
CA TRP A 175 23.77 -10.72 4.91
C TRP A 175 25.20 -11.10 4.48
N ASP A 176 25.35 -12.19 3.72
CA ASP A 176 26.64 -12.66 3.22
C ASP A 176 27.19 -11.81 2.07
N ARG A 177 26.36 -10.89 1.52
CA ARG A 177 26.66 -10.08 0.33
C ARG A 177 27.07 -10.96 -0.86
N ASP A 178 26.40 -12.10 -1.00
CA ASP A 178 26.66 -13.08 -2.06
C ASP A 178 25.72 -12.81 -3.24
N LEU A 179 26.28 -12.23 -4.31
CA LEU A 179 25.55 -11.82 -5.51
C LEU A 179 24.88 -13.01 -6.21
N ASP A 180 25.57 -14.15 -6.30
CA ASP A 180 25.05 -15.35 -6.97
C ASP A 180 23.92 -15.99 -6.15
N ALA A 181 24.07 -16.01 -4.82
CA ALA A 181 23.03 -16.48 -3.91
C ALA A 181 21.81 -15.56 -3.92
N ILE A 182 21.99 -14.24 -4.01
CA ILE A 182 20.89 -13.27 -4.14
C ILE A 182 20.10 -13.56 -5.43
N ILE A 183 20.79 -13.68 -6.58
CA ILE A 183 20.14 -13.99 -7.86
C ILE A 183 19.38 -15.32 -7.77
N THR A 184 19.99 -16.35 -7.18
CA THR A 184 19.39 -17.68 -7.07
C THR A 184 18.12 -17.68 -6.21
N THR A 185 18.13 -16.95 -5.10
CA THR A 185 17.05 -16.96 -4.08
C THR A 185 15.93 -15.97 -4.35
N HIS A 186 16.23 -14.82 -4.94
CA HIS A 186 15.24 -13.75 -5.20
C HIS A 186 14.68 -13.88 -6.62
N ALA A 187 15.53 -13.99 -7.64
CA ALA A 187 15.08 -13.97 -9.04
C ALA A 187 14.40 -15.29 -9.46
N ARG A 188 14.69 -16.40 -8.77
CA ARG A 188 14.12 -17.73 -9.03
C ARG A 188 14.22 -18.10 -10.53
N ASP A 189 13.10 -18.37 -11.20
CA ASP A 189 13.06 -18.68 -12.64
C ASP A 189 12.85 -17.44 -13.54
N ARG A 190 12.82 -16.24 -12.96
CA ARG A 190 12.69 -14.93 -13.62
C ARG A 190 11.38 -14.74 -14.40
N LYS A 191 10.32 -15.48 -14.08
CA LYS A 191 9.01 -15.34 -14.75
C LYS A 191 8.03 -14.39 -14.08
N VAL A 192 8.44 -13.71 -13.01
CA VAL A 192 7.58 -12.79 -12.24
C VAL A 192 8.33 -11.47 -12.06
N ALA A 193 7.69 -10.35 -12.41
CA ALA A 193 8.29 -9.02 -12.28
C ALA A 193 8.69 -8.71 -10.82
N ALA A 194 7.86 -9.11 -9.86
CA ALA A 194 8.15 -8.93 -8.43
C ALA A 194 9.46 -9.61 -8.01
N TRP A 195 9.82 -10.77 -8.57
CA TRP A 195 11.08 -11.45 -8.23
C TRP A 195 12.31 -10.68 -8.74
N LEU A 196 12.17 -9.98 -9.87
CA LEU A 196 13.22 -9.10 -10.38
C LEU A 196 13.33 -7.82 -9.52
N GLU A 197 12.20 -7.31 -9.03
CA GLU A 197 12.14 -6.19 -8.07
C GLU A 197 12.78 -6.57 -6.73
N ASP A 198 12.42 -7.72 -6.15
CA ASP A 198 13.01 -8.25 -4.91
C ASP A 198 14.55 -8.39 -5.05
N THR A 199 15.01 -8.82 -6.22
CA THR A 199 16.45 -8.93 -6.51
C THR A 199 17.12 -7.55 -6.56
N ALA A 200 16.43 -6.55 -7.13
CA ALA A 200 16.92 -5.17 -7.17
C ALA A 200 17.01 -4.55 -5.78
N GLU A 201 16.02 -4.79 -4.92
CA GLU A 201 16.03 -4.33 -3.52
C GLU A 201 17.18 -4.98 -2.73
N ALA A 202 17.41 -6.28 -2.90
CA ALA A 202 18.53 -6.99 -2.29
C ALA A 202 19.89 -6.39 -2.70
N PHE A 203 20.07 -6.06 -3.99
CA PHE A 203 21.29 -5.40 -4.46
C PHE A 203 21.44 -3.97 -3.92
N ALA A 204 20.34 -3.22 -3.83
CA ALA A 204 20.36 -1.88 -3.25
C ALA A 204 20.79 -1.93 -1.78
N GLU A 205 20.28 -2.89 -1.01
CA GLU A 205 20.60 -3.05 0.41
C GLU A 205 22.09 -3.33 0.65
N ILE A 206 22.72 -4.17 -0.18
CA ILE A 206 24.15 -4.47 -0.05
C ILE A 206 25.06 -3.40 -0.70
N GLY A 207 24.49 -2.32 -1.24
CA GLY A 207 25.21 -1.22 -1.86
C GLY A 207 25.68 -1.47 -3.30
N GLU A 208 25.17 -2.51 -3.96
CA GLU A 208 25.45 -2.80 -5.37
C GLU A 208 24.51 -1.99 -6.28
N THR A 209 24.66 -0.67 -6.25
CA THR A 209 23.75 0.31 -6.88
C THR A 209 23.53 0.07 -8.37
N ASP A 210 24.60 -0.25 -9.12
CA ASP A 210 24.51 -0.45 -10.56
C ASP A 210 23.66 -1.68 -10.92
N LEU A 211 23.83 -2.76 -10.16
CA LEU A 211 22.99 -3.95 -10.29
C LEU A 211 21.56 -3.66 -9.88
N ALA A 212 21.34 -2.96 -8.76
CA ALA A 212 20.01 -2.58 -8.32
C ALA A 212 19.23 -1.80 -9.39
N ILE A 213 19.88 -0.82 -10.02
CA ILE A 213 19.27 -0.02 -11.10
C ILE A 213 18.93 -0.90 -12.31
N ASP A 214 19.84 -1.79 -12.72
CA ASP A 214 19.62 -2.65 -13.88
C ASP A 214 18.50 -3.66 -13.64
N TRP A 215 18.47 -4.32 -12.48
CA TRP A 215 17.42 -5.27 -12.13
C TRP A 215 16.05 -4.59 -11.98
N ALA A 216 15.98 -3.41 -11.36
CA ALA A 216 14.74 -2.63 -11.27
C ALA A 216 14.23 -2.21 -12.66
N ARG A 217 15.15 -1.87 -13.58
CA ARG A 217 14.81 -1.59 -14.98
C ARG A 217 14.27 -2.84 -15.69
N GLN A 218 14.91 -4.00 -15.53
CA GLN A 218 14.42 -5.25 -16.10
C GLN A 218 13.01 -5.58 -15.60
N ALA A 219 12.78 -5.44 -14.28
CA ALA A 219 11.47 -5.61 -13.66
C ALA A 219 10.42 -4.63 -14.22
N THR A 220 10.79 -3.37 -14.44
CA THR A 220 9.93 -2.34 -15.04
C THR A 220 9.45 -2.70 -16.44
N PHE A 221 10.32 -3.29 -17.25
CA PHE A 221 10.01 -3.64 -18.64
C PHE A 221 9.55 -5.09 -18.82
N PHE A 222 9.39 -5.85 -17.73
CA PHE A 222 8.96 -7.24 -17.75
C PHE A 222 7.57 -7.40 -18.39
N ASP A 223 6.56 -6.70 -17.88
CA ASP A 223 5.20 -6.68 -18.41
C ASP A 223 4.49 -5.33 -18.17
N ARG A 224 3.18 -5.25 -18.45
CA ARG A 224 2.38 -4.04 -18.22
C ARG A 224 1.53 -4.10 -16.94
N GLY A 225 1.70 -5.14 -16.13
CA GLY A 225 0.96 -5.38 -14.91
C GLY A 225 1.39 -4.47 -13.76
N HIS A 226 0.62 -4.51 -12.67
CA HIS A 226 0.86 -3.67 -11.50
C HIS A 226 2.25 -3.88 -10.89
N GLN A 227 2.79 -5.11 -10.90
CA GLN A 227 4.13 -5.41 -10.39
C GLN A 227 5.21 -4.63 -11.17
N SER A 228 5.13 -4.57 -12.49
CA SER A 228 6.05 -3.76 -13.30
C SER A 228 5.92 -2.25 -13.01
N VAL A 229 4.74 -1.78 -12.58
CA VAL A 229 4.54 -0.39 -12.13
C VAL A 229 5.22 -0.14 -10.76
N HIS A 230 5.19 -1.11 -9.85
CA HIS A 230 5.94 -1.02 -8.58
C HIS A 230 7.45 -0.95 -8.84
N ALA A 231 7.97 -1.85 -9.66
CA ALA A 231 9.36 -1.83 -10.12
C ALA A 231 9.76 -0.50 -10.79
N ALA A 232 8.88 0.10 -11.59
CA ALA A 232 9.14 1.42 -12.21
C ALA A 232 9.38 2.52 -11.18
N ARG A 233 8.66 2.49 -10.05
CA ARG A 233 8.84 3.42 -8.94
C ARG A 233 10.19 3.20 -8.25
N LEU A 234 10.59 1.94 -8.04
CA LEU A 234 11.91 1.61 -7.49
C LEU A 234 13.02 2.10 -8.44
N TRP A 235 12.93 1.78 -9.73
CA TRP A 235 13.92 2.19 -10.73
C TRP A 235 14.10 3.70 -10.79
N CYS A 236 13.00 4.47 -10.88
CA CYS A 236 13.08 5.92 -10.89
C CYS A 236 13.65 6.50 -9.58
N ARG A 237 13.34 5.89 -8.42
CA ARG A 237 13.89 6.31 -7.12
C ARG A 237 15.40 6.10 -7.05
N LEU A 238 15.88 4.92 -7.45
CA LEU A 238 17.31 4.60 -7.48
C LEU A 238 18.07 5.55 -8.43
N LEU A 239 17.50 5.89 -9.58
CA LEU A 239 18.08 6.88 -10.49
C LEU A 239 18.09 8.28 -9.88
N ALA A 240 17.00 8.73 -9.25
CA ALA A 240 16.96 10.04 -8.60
C ALA A 240 18.05 10.18 -7.52
N GLU A 241 18.29 9.11 -6.75
CA GLU A 241 19.26 9.10 -5.65
C GLU A 241 20.71 9.00 -6.13
N HIS A 242 20.99 8.10 -7.09
CA HIS A 242 22.36 7.74 -7.43
C HIS A 242 22.81 8.19 -8.82
N ARG A 243 21.87 8.47 -9.74
CA ARG A 243 22.14 8.83 -11.14
C ARG A 243 21.13 9.86 -11.68
N PRO A 244 20.98 11.04 -11.07
CA PRO A 244 19.89 11.99 -11.40
C PRO A 244 19.91 12.46 -12.85
N ALA A 245 21.07 12.45 -13.51
CA ALA A 245 21.19 12.76 -14.94
C ALA A 245 20.42 11.79 -15.85
N GLU A 246 20.15 10.56 -15.41
CA GLU A 246 19.40 9.54 -16.15
C GLU A 246 17.91 9.52 -15.78
N GLU A 247 17.51 10.18 -14.68
CA GLU A 247 16.13 10.08 -14.14
C GLU A 247 15.08 10.55 -15.15
N LEU A 248 15.27 11.72 -15.77
CA LEU A 248 14.29 12.27 -16.71
C LEU A 248 14.02 11.33 -17.88
N THR A 249 15.08 10.71 -18.44
CA THR A 249 14.94 9.73 -19.52
C THR A 249 14.15 8.50 -19.06
N ALA A 250 14.41 8.00 -17.85
CA ALA A 250 13.65 6.89 -17.29
C ALA A 250 12.18 7.23 -17.02
N ARG A 251 11.91 8.40 -16.42
CA ARG A 251 10.54 8.89 -16.16
C ARG A 251 9.74 9.02 -17.45
N LEU A 252 10.36 9.54 -18.51
CA LEU A 252 9.73 9.61 -19.83
C LEU A 252 9.42 8.22 -20.39
N ALA A 253 10.34 7.25 -20.28
CA ALA A 253 10.10 5.88 -20.72
C ALA A 253 8.98 5.17 -19.94
N VAL A 254 8.88 5.43 -18.63
CA VAL A 254 7.78 4.94 -17.78
C VAL A 254 6.47 5.59 -18.17
N PHE A 255 6.44 6.91 -18.40
CA PHE A 255 5.27 7.64 -18.86
C PHE A 255 4.76 7.14 -20.23
N ASP A 256 5.66 6.93 -21.18
CA ASP A 256 5.30 6.38 -22.50
C ASP A 256 4.63 5.00 -22.40
N ARG A 257 5.02 4.21 -21.40
CA ARG A 257 4.43 2.89 -21.14
C ARG A 257 3.08 2.99 -20.42
N TRP A 258 2.98 3.91 -19.47
CA TRP A 258 1.79 4.14 -18.65
C TRP A 258 1.49 5.64 -18.55
N PRO A 259 0.77 6.21 -19.53
CA PRO A 259 0.46 7.64 -19.55
C PRO A 259 -0.63 7.97 -18.53
N THR A 260 -0.21 8.12 -17.27
CA THR A 260 -1.07 8.48 -16.13
C THR A 260 -0.62 9.82 -15.55
N ALA A 261 -1.51 10.49 -14.83
CA ALA A 261 -1.21 11.74 -14.12
C ALA A 261 -0.02 11.57 -13.18
N THR A 262 0.10 10.42 -12.50
CA THR A 262 1.21 10.12 -11.59
C THR A 262 2.55 10.05 -12.32
N HIS A 263 2.62 9.37 -13.47
CA HIS A 263 3.87 9.30 -14.22
C HIS A 263 4.22 10.62 -14.90
N ALA A 264 3.21 11.38 -15.36
CA ALA A 264 3.39 12.73 -15.87
C ALA A 264 3.96 13.68 -14.80
N ASP A 265 3.50 13.58 -13.56
CA ASP A 265 4.06 14.38 -12.45
C ASP A 265 5.51 14.00 -12.16
N GLY A 266 5.85 12.71 -12.25
CA GLY A 266 7.23 12.25 -12.18
C GLY A 266 8.12 12.86 -13.27
N VAL A 267 7.62 12.96 -14.52
CA VAL A 267 8.34 13.63 -15.61
C VAL A 267 8.50 15.13 -15.32
N ARG A 268 7.43 15.81 -14.90
CA ARG A 268 7.46 17.24 -14.56
C ARG A 268 8.47 17.53 -13.45
N ALA A 269 8.45 16.74 -12.38
CA ALA A 269 9.37 16.88 -11.25
C ALA A 269 10.83 16.68 -11.68
N ALA A 270 11.13 15.64 -12.45
CA ALA A 270 12.48 15.36 -12.94
C ALA A 270 12.98 16.39 -13.98
N ALA A 271 12.07 16.92 -14.82
CA ALA A 271 12.41 17.94 -15.81
C ALA A 271 12.71 19.30 -15.17
N GLY A 272 12.07 19.62 -14.05
CA GLY A 272 12.25 20.90 -13.35
C GLY A 272 12.04 22.10 -14.28
N GLN A 273 13.08 22.89 -14.51
CA GLN A 273 13.04 24.07 -15.39
C GLN A 273 12.84 23.72 -16.87
N ALA A 274 13.20 22.50 -17.30
CA ALA A 274 13.02 22.02 -18.66
C ALA A 274 11.60 21.49 -18.93
N TRP A 275 10.70 21.48 -17.93
CA TRP A 275 9.31 21.03 -18.10
C TRP A 275 8.58 21.63 -19.33
N PRO A 276 8.71 22.93 -19.65
CA PRO A 276 8.07 23.51 -20.83
C PRO A 276 8.40 22.79 -22.14
N GLU A 277 9.59 22.19 -22.27
CA GLU A 277 10.02 21.45 -23.46
C GLU A 277 9.29 20.09 -23.61
N HIS A 278 8.79 19.54 -22.51
CA HIS A 278 8.10 18.24 -22.47
C HIS A 278 6.58 18.36 -22.33
N ARG A 279 6.09 19.53 -21.91
CA ARG A 279 4.68 19.76 -21.57
C ARG A 279 3.72 19.36 -22.69
N GLU A 280 3.98 19.80 -23.92
CA GLU A 280 3.10 19.53 -25.07
C GLU A 280 2.93 18.02 -25.28
N ARG A 281 4.05 17.30 -25.43
CA ARG A 281 4.06 15.84 -25.61
C ARG A 281 3.32 15.10 -24.49
N VAL A 282 3.54 15.51 -23.23
CA VAL A 282 2.89 14.86 -22.08
C VAL A 282 1.39 15.13 -22.08
N MET A 283 0.98 16.38 -22.33
CA MET A 283 -0.44 16.74 -22.40
C MET A 283 -1.14 16.04 -23.56
N ASP A 284 -0.51 15.91 -24.73
CA ASP A 284 -1.08 15.20 -25.87
C ASP A 284 -1.38 13.73 -25.55
N ALA A 285 -0.45 13.06 -24.87
CA ALA A 285 -0.64 11.68 -24.44
C ALA A 285 -1.73 11.55 -23.36
N LEU A 286 -1.79 12.50 -22.41
CA LEU A 286 -2.82 12.52 -21.37
C LEU A 286 -4.21 12.85 -21.92
N ASN A 287 -4.32 13.70 -22.94
CA ASN A 287 -5.59 14.11 -23.54
C ASN A 287 -6.35 12.93 -24.17
N GLN A 288 -5.67 11.83 -24.50
CA GLN A 288 -6.30 10.57 -24.92
C GLN A 288 -7.03 9.84 -23.77
N ARG A 289 -6.82 10.28 -22.53
CA ARG A 289 -7.38 9.72 -21.30
C ARG A 289 -7.90 10.87 -20.42
N PRO A 290 -9.14 11.34 -20.64
CA PRO A 290 -9.66 12.58 -20.04
C PRO A 290 -9.47 12.68 -18.53
N ALA A 291 -9.70 11.58 -17.79
CA ALA A 291 -9.51 11.52 -16.34
C ALA A 291 -8.06 11.80 -15.92
N GLU A 292 -7.07 11.33 -16.68
CA GLU A 292 -5.65 11.53 -16.39
C GLU A 292 -5.22 12.97 -16.72
N ALA A 293 -5.68 13.53 -17.84
CA ALA A 293 -5.41 14.93 -18.20
C ALA A 293 -5.98 15.91 -17.15
N VAL A 294 -7.24 15.72 -16.76
CA VAL A 294 -7.89 16.56 -15.75
C VAL A 294 -7.23 16.38 -14.39
N SER A 295 -6.93 15.14 -13.98
CA SER A 295 -6.26 14.88 -12.70
C SER A 295 -4.87 15.51 -12.64
N PHE A 296 -4.10 15.44 -13.72
CA PHE A 296 -2.78 16.05 -13.81
C PHE A 296 -2.85 17.58 -13.76
N ALA A 297 -3.74 18.21 -14.52
CA ALA A 297 -3.94 19.65 -14.47
C ALA A 297 -4.36 20.12 -13.06
N LEU A 298 -5.31 19.40 -12.44
CA LEU A 298 -5.85 19.76 -11.14
C LEU A 298 -4.85 19.58 -9.98
N HIS A 299 -4.15 18.44 -9.93
CA HIS A 299 -3.35 18.07 -8.76
C HIS A 299 -1.85 18.33 -8.92
N SER A 300 -1.31 18.24 -10.14
CA SER A 300 0.14 18.34 -10.39
C SER A 300 0.55 19.71 -10.90
N LEU A 301 -0.24 20.30 -11.80
CA LEU A 301 -0.02 21.67 -12.29
C LEU A 301 -0.66 22.73 -11.37
N ASP A 302 -1.59 22.31 -10.52
CA ASP A 302 -2.43 23.20 -9.69
C ASP A 302 -3.22 24.23 -10.52
N ASP A 303 -3.55 23.87 -11.76
CA ASP A 303 -4.21 24.72 -12.75
C ASP A 303 -5.69 24.32 -12.86
N VAL A 304 -6.50 24.95 -12.01
CA VAL A 304 -7.94 24.67 -11.87
C VAL A 304 -8.73 25.10 -13.11
N GLU A 305 -8.28 26.16 -13.79
CA GLU A 305 -8.93 26.66 -15.01
C GLU A 305 -8.68 25.72 -16.20
N LEU A 306 -7.43 25.29 -16.39
CA LEU A 306 -7.09 24.29 -17.40
C LEU A 306 -7.82 22.97 -17.12
N ALA A 307 -7.85 22.51 -15.86
CA ALA A 307 -8.58 21.29 -15.51
C ALA A 307 -10.07 21.38 -15.85
N TRP A 308 -10.69 22.54 -15.63
CA TRP A 308 -12.09 22.81 -16.00
C TRP A 308 -12.32 22.79 -17.51
N GLU A 309 -11.44 23.44 -18.29
CA GLU A 309 -11.50 23.42 -19.75
C GLU A 309 -11.33 22.00 -20.31
N LEU A 310 -10.34 21.26 -19.81
CA LEU A 310 -10.08 19.88 -20.22
C LEU A 310 -11.26 18.96 -19.88
N ALA A 311 -11.87 19.12 -18.71
CA ALA A 311 -13.00 18.28 -18.32
C ALA A 311 -14.21 18.45 -19.26
N HIS A 312 -14.46 19.67 -19.75
CA HIS A 312 -15.51 19.93 -20.73
C HIS A 312 -15.11 19.51 -22.14
N SER A 313 -13.93 19.91 -22.61
CA SER A 313 -13.48 19.67 -23.99
C SER A 313 -13.23 18.20 -24.30
N LEU A 314 -12.73 17.44 -23.32
CA LEU A 314 -12.45 16.00 -23.47
C LEU A 314 -13.63 15.11 -23.04
N GLY A 315 -14.71 15.69 -22.51
CA GLY A 315 -15.89 14.94 -22.08
C GLY A 315 -15.61 14.00 -20.90
N LEU A 316 -15.12 14.55 -19.78
CA LEU A 316 -14.85 13.77 -18.57
C LEU A 316 -16.11 13.04 -18.07
N ASP A 317 -15.98 11.73 -17.83
CA ASP A 317 -17.06 10.86 -17.33
C ASP A 317 -16.66 10.19 -16.00
N GLU A 318 -16.08 10.96 -15.07
CA GLU A 318 -15.67 10.48 -13.76
C GLU A 318 -16.32 11.34 -12.66
N PRO A 319 -17.45 10.90 -12.06
CA PRO A 319 -18.23 11.69 -11.11
C PRO A 319 -17.44 12.15 -9.89
N GLY A 320 -16.53 11.29 -9.40
CA GLY A 320 -15.66 11.61 -8.26
C GLY A 320 -14.71 12.78 -8.57
N LEU A 321 -14.05 12.73 -9.72
CA LEU A 321 -13.11 13.79 -10.15
C LEU A 321 -13.83 15.10 -10.46
N TRP A 322 -15.01 15.04 -11.09
CA TRP A 322 -15.88 16.21 -11.29
C TRP A 322 -16.24 16.89 -9.98
N GLY A 323 -16.49 16.13 -8.92
CA GLY A 323 -16.78 16.70 -7.61
C GLY A 323 -15.64 17.50 -7.03
N THR A 324 -14.44 16.91 -7.03
CA THR A 324 -13.23 17.61 -6.56
C THR A 324 -12.93 18.84 -7.42
N LEU A 325 -13.09 18.74 -8.74
CA LEU A 325 -12.88 19.85 -9.65
C LEU A 325 -13.88 20.99 -9.42
N ALA A 326 -15.18 20.68 -9.31
CA ALA A 326 -16.22 21.69 -9.09
C ALA A 326 -16.05 22.39 -7.73
N ASP A 327 -15.77 21.65 -6.66
CA ASP A 327 -15.53 22.23 -5.34
C ASP A 327 -14.31 23.19 -5.34
N ARG A 328 -13.31 22.94 -6.21
CA ARG A 328 -12.15 23.84 -6.38
C ARG A 328 -12.44 25.01 -7.32
N TYR A 329 -13.17 24.78 -8.41
CA TYR A 329 -13.52 25.78 -9.43
C TYR A 329 -14.56 26.79 -8.95
N GLU A 330 -15.33 26.48 -7.90
CA GLU A 330 -16.27 27.41 -7.26
C GLU A 330 -15.61 28.75 -6.87
N LYS A 331 -14.32 28.74 -6.54
CA LYS A 331 -13.56 29.97 -6.21
C LYS A 331 -13.25 30.86 -7.43
N VAL A 332 -13.29 30.28 -8.62
CA VAL A 332 -13.05 30.96 -9.90
C VAL A 332 -14.38 31.50 -10.44
N ASP A 333 -15.36 30.61 -10.60
CA ASP A 333 -16.72 30.95 -11.03
C ASP A 333 -17.76 30.13 -10.24
N PRO A 334 -18.38 30.76 -9.22
CA PRO A 334 -19.44 30.15 -8.42
C PRO A 334 -20.66 29.66 -9.23
N LEU A 335 -21.00 30.33 -10.33
CA LEU A 335 -22.22 29.99 -11.08
C LEU A 335 -21.98 28.86 -12.07
N ALA A 336 -20.77 28.76 -12.63
CA ALA A 336 -20.39 27.70 -13.56
C ALA A 336 -20.50 26.29 -12.94
N VAL A 337 -20.34 26.14 -11.62
CA VAL A 337 -20.38 24.85 -10.93
C VAL A 337 -21.79 24.35 -10.61
N VAL A 338 -22.80 25.21 -10.71
CA VAL A 338 -24.20 24.90 -10.33
C VAL A 338 -24.75 23.66 -11.07
N PRO A 339 -24.58 23.51 -12.40
CA PRO A 339 -25.06 22.32 -13.11
C PRO A 339 -24.37 21.02 -12.66
N ILE A 340 -23.08 21.08 -12.32
CA ILE A 340 -22.30 19.92 -11.88
C ILE A 340 -22.77 19.47 -10.50
N HIS A 341 -22.87 20.39 -9.55
CA HIS A 341 -23.38 20.08 -8.20
C HIS A 341 -24.84 19.62 -8.22
N THR A 342 -25.65 20.13 -9.16
CA THR A 342 -27.03 19.66 -9.37
C THR A 342 -27.04 18.19 -9.79
N ARG A 343 -26.19 17.77 -10.74
CA ARG A 343 -26.07 16.36 -11.14
C ARG A 343 -25.69 15.46 -9.95
N GLN A 344 -24.71 15.89 -9.16
CA GLN A 344 -24.31 15.14 -7.96
C GLN A 344 -25.42 14.99 -6.91
N VAL A 345 -26.29 15.99 -6.78
CA VAL A 345 -27.49 15.87 -5.95
C VAL A 345 -28.38 14.76 -6.48
N LEU A 346 -28.64 14.71 -7.79
CA LEU A 346 -29.46 13.67 -8.40
C LEU A 346 -28.85 12.27 -8.21
N ASP A 347 -27.54 12.12 -8.40
CA ASP A 347 -26.83 10.85 -8.20
C ASP A 347 -26.95 10.35 -6.75
N HIS A 348 -26.83 11.24 -5.75
CA HIS A 348 -27.11 10.89 -4.36
C HIS A 348 -28.54 10.38 -4.15
N LEU A 349 -29.53 10.91 -4.90
CA LEU A 349 -30.93 10.55 -4.73
C LEU A 349 -31.33 9.23 -5.41
N GLU A 350 -30.47 8.64 -6.24
CA GLU A 350 -30.67 7.30 -6.79
C GLU A 350 -30.74 6.24 -5.70
N HIS A 351 -29.90 6.38 -4.67
CA HIS A 351 -29.78 5.43 -3.57
C HIS A 351 -30.71 5.81 -2.41
N ALA A 352 -31.58 4.87 -2.01
CA ALA A 352 -32.61 5.11 -1.00
C ALA A 352 -32.10 4.99 0.45
N ASP A 353 -31.05 5.73 0.79
CA ASP A 353 -30.39 5.67 2.10
C ASP A 353 -30.25 7.05 2.78
N ALA A 354 -30.23 7.03 4.12
CA ALA A 354 -30.12 8.17 5.01
C ALA A 354 -28.94 9.09 4.75
N GLN A 355 -27.77 8.50 4.52
CA GLN A 355 -26.52 9.22 4.39
C GLN A 355 -26.54 10.02 3.09
N HIS A 356 -27.04 9.40 2.02
CA HIS A 356 -27.21 10.00 0.71
C HIS A 356 -28.21 11.17 0.74
N TYR A 357 -29.35 11.00 1.42
CA TYR A 357 -30.33 12.09 1.58
C TYR A 357 -29.75 13.30 2.32
N ARG A 358 -28.96 13.07 3.38
CA ARG A 358 -28.29 14.16 4.10
C ARG A 358 -27.23 14.84 3.23
N ALA A 359 -26.48 14.07 2.42
CA ALA A 359 -25.51 14.64 1.50
C ALA A 359 -26.18 15.52 0.42
N ALA A 360 -27.27 15.03 -0.18
CA ALA A 360 -28.07 15.79 -1.14
C ALA A 360 -28.65 17.08 -0.54
N ALA A 361 -29.26 17.01 0.65
CA ALA A 361 -29.83 18.18 1.33
C ALA A 361 -28.78 19.26 1.63
N ARG A 362 -27.59 18.87 2.11
CA ARG A 362 -26.47 19.79 2.34
C ARG A 362 -26.00 20.46 1.05
N LYS A 363 -25.87 19.70 -0.04
CA LYS A 363 -25.40 20.24 -1.32
C LYS A 363 -26.43 21.19 -1.94
N LEU A 364 -27.74 20.91 -1.83
CA LEU A 364 -28.81 21.83 -2.24
C LEU A 364 -28.81 23.12 -1.42
N ALA A 365 -28.61 23.02 -0.10
CA ALA A 365 -28.52 24.21 0.75
C ALA A 365 -27.30 25.07 0.40
N HIS A 366 -26.18 24.43 0.06
CA HIS A 366 -24.99 25.09 -0.45
C HIS A 366 -25.27 25.78 -1.80
N LEU A 367 -25.86 25.08 -2.77
CA LEU A 367 -26.26 25.66 -4.07
C LEU A 367 -27.15 26.90 -3.90
N ARG A 368 -28.13 26.82 -3.01
CA ARG A 368 -29.05 27.94 -2.72
C ARG A 368 -28.35 29.13 -2.06
N ALA A 369 -27.31 28.88 -1.26
CA ALA A 369 -26.47 29.94 -0.72
C ALA A 369 -25.57 30.55 -1.80
N LEU A 370 -25.04 29.73 -2.70
CA LEU A 370 -24.14 30.10 -3.79
C LEU A 370 -24.83 30.97 -4.84
N THR A 371 -26.08 30.65 -5.18
CA THR A 371 -26.87 31.37 -6.20
C THR A 371 -27.68 32.53 -5.63
N ARG A 372 -27.54 32.86 -4.34
CA ARG A 372 -28.30 33.95 -3.71
C ARG A 372 -28.07 35.27 -4.45
N ASP A 373 -29.14 36.01 -4.68
CA ASP A 373 -29.14 37.30 -5.38
C ASP A 373 -28.67 37.23 -6.84
N THR A 374 -28.70 36.04 -7.45
CA THR A 374 -28.41 35.82 -8.87
C THR A 374 -29.64 35.37 -9.65
N GLU A 375 -29.60 35.47 -10.97
CA GLU A 375 -30.68 35.05 -11.87
C GLU A 375 -30.97 33.52 -11.81
N VAL A 376 -30.03 32.74 -11.24
CA VAL A 376 -30.13 31.28 -11.12
C VAL A 376 -30.81 30.84 -9.81
N ALA A 377 -31.04 31.75 -8.86
CA ALA A 377 -31.62 31.46 -7.55
C ALA A 377 -32.99 30.76 -7.66
N ASP A 378 -33.89 31.33 -8.47
CA ASP A 378 -35.24 30.80 -8.68
C ASP A 378 -35.22 29.39 -9.29
N GLY A 379 -34.22 29.11 -10.15
CA GLY A 379 -34.04 27.79 -10.75
C GLY A 379 -33.64 26.72 -9.73
N VAL A 380 -32.82 27.08 -8.72
CA VAL A 380 -32.47 26.17 -7.64
C VAL A 380 -33.67 25.90 -6.72
N ASP A 381 -34.47 26.93 -6.39
CA ASP A 381 -35.68 26.75 -5.58
C ASP A 381 -36.76 25.93 -6.32
N ALA A 382 -36.89 26.10 -7.63
CA ALA A 382 -37.74 25.26 -8.47
C ALA A 382 -37.27 23.79 -8.50
N LEU A 383 -35.98 23.55 -8.65
CA LEU A 383 -35.40 22.20 -8.58
C LEU A 383 -35.70 21.52 -7.24
N VAL A 384 -35.58 22.25 -6.12
CA VAL A 384 -35.91 21.72 -4.79
C VAL A 384 -37.39 21.31 -4.73
N ALA A 385 -38.29 22.15 -5.23
CA ALA A 385 -39.73 21.86 -5.25
C ALA A 385 -40.04 20.61 -6.11
N ASP A 386 -39.43 20.50 -7.29
CA ASP A 386 -39.57 19.33 -8.16
C ASP A 386 -39.08 18.05 -7.49
N LEU A 387 -37.92 18.09 -6.82
CA LEU A 387 -37.38 16.96 -6.08
C LEU A 387 -38.28 16.57 -4.91
N ARG A 388 -38.92 17.53 -4.22
CA ARG A 388 -39.88 17.24 -3.15
C ARG A 388 -41.10 16.51 -3.69
N GLU A 389 -41.67 16.93 -4.81
CA GLU A 389 -42.84 16.29 -5.41
C GLU A 389 -42.49 14.90 -5.97
N ALA A 390 -41.41 14.79 -6.74
CA ALA A 390 -40.94 13.53 -7.32
C ALA A 390 -40.67 12.47 -6.25
N HIS A 391 -40.17 12.89 -5.08
CA HIS A 391 -39.84 12.00 -3.96
C HIS A 391 -40.78 12.15 -2.74
N ARG A 392 -42.03 12.55 -2.94
CA ARG A 392 -43.02 12.72 -1.85
C ARG A 392 -43.24 11.47 -0.98
N ARG A 393 -43.00 10.29 -1.54
CA ARG A 393 -43.14 8.99 -0.84
C ARG A 393 -41.89 8.58 -0.02
N ARG A 394 -40.87 9.43 0.05
CA ARG A 394 -39.63 9.20 0.82
C ARG A 394 -39.61 10.10 2.07
N PRO A 395 -40.28 9.74 3.18
CA PRO A 395 -40.47 10.64 4.33
C PRO A 395 -39.15 11.07 4.97
N ARG A 396 -38.13 10.20 4.96
CA ARG A 396 -36.80 10.51 5.50
C ARG A 396 -36.08 11.60 4.67
N LEU A 397 -36.23 11.59 3.35
CA LEU A 397 -35.67 12.63 2.48
C LEU A 397 -36.34 13.99 2.74
N GLN A 398 -37.67 13.99 2.86
CA GLN A 398 -38.44 15.21 3.17
C GLN A 398 -38.00 15.82 4.50
N GLN A 399 -37.75 14.99 5.52
CA GLN A 399 -37.23 15.43 6.82
C GLN A 399 -35.85 16.07 6.70
N GLU A 400 -34.93 15.50 5.91
CA GLU A 400 -33.59 16.09 5.72
C GLU A 400 -33.67 17.41 4.93
N PHE A 401 -34.56 17.53 3.92
CA PHE A 401 -34.77 18.78 3.20
C PHE A 401 -35.32 19.88 4.10
N THR A 402 -36.33 19.56 4.92
CA THR A 402 -36.88 20.50 5.90
C THR A 402 -35.84 20.89 6.95
N ARG A 403 -35.02 19.94 7.42
CA ARG A 403 -33.93 20.23 8.35
C ARG A 403 -32.88 21.17 7.75
N ALA A 404 -32.61 21.06 6.46
CA ALA A 404 -31.68 21.91 5.72
C ALA A 404 -32.26 23.29 5.34
N GLY A 405 -33.52 23.58 5.68
CA GLY A 405 -34.17 24.87 5.37
C GLY A 405 -34.48 25.05 3.89
N LEU A 406 -34.65 23.94 3.15
CA LEU A 406 -34.99 23.95 1.73
C LEU A 406 -36.51 24.14 1.55
N PRO A 407 -36.95 25.04 0.63
CA PRO A 407 -38.35 25.36 0.40
C PRO A 407 -39.20 24.16 0.01
#